data_AF-C5CHX2-F1
#
_entry.id   AF-C5CHX2-F1
#
_cell.length_a   1.000
_cell.length_b   1.000
_cell.length_c   1.000
_cell.angle_alpha   90.00
_cell.angle_beta   90.00
_cell.angle_gamma   90.00
#
_symmetry.space_group_name_H-M   'P 1'
#
loop_
_entity.id
_entity.type
_entity.pdbx_description
1 polymer ?
#
loop_
_entity_poly.entity_id
_entity_poly.type
_entity_poly.pdbx_seq_one_letter_code
_entity_poly.pdbx_strand_id
1 'polypeptide(L)'
;MDYEAMFKITYGMYVVTSETNGKKNGQIANVVFQVVAEPPTIAICINKQNLTHDFIQKSKVFGVSVLSQDTPLKLIGHFGFKSGRELDKFNDINHKIGVTGVPLLEDHCVANLEAKVVNAVDVGTHVVGYVKKVL
;
A
#
# COMPACT_ATOMS: atom_id res chain seq x y z
N MET A 1 -15.74 -12.85 23.11
CA MET A 1 -14.89 -11.73 22.64
C MET A 1 -15.82 -10.75 21.94
N ASP A 2 -15.86 -9.51 22.37
CA ASP A 2 -16.67 -8.47 21.73
C ASP A 2 -15.93 -7.98 20.48
N TYR A 3 -16.40 -8.39 19.31
CA TYR A 3 -15.78 -8.01 18.03
C TYR A 3 -16.13 -6.58 17.62
N GLU A 4 -17.20 -5.98 18.16
CA GLU A 4 -17.60 -4.63 17.76
C GLU A 4 -16.59 -3.56 18.21
N ALA A 5 -15.87 -3.83 19.30
CA ALA A 5 -14.77 -2.99 19.76
C ALA A 5 -13.71 -2.74 18.68
N MET A 6 -13.46 -3.69 17.77
CA MET A 6 -12.49 -3.53 16.70
C MET A 6 -12.91 -2.46 15.67
N PHE A 7 -14.22 -2.25 15.48
CA PHE A 7 -14.73 -1.23 14.56
C PHE A 7 -14.59 0.21 15.08
N LYS A 8 -14.22 0.38 16.36
CA LYS A 8 -13.92 1.71 16.93
C LYS A 8 -12.49 2.17 16.66
N ILE A 9 -11.62 1.29 16.18
CA ILE A 9 -10.26 1.65 15.78
C ILE A 9 -10.33 2.45 14.48
N THR A 10 -9.71 3.63 14.47
CA THR A 10 -9.72 4.54 13.32
C THR A 10 -8.58 4.19 12.37
N TYR A 11 -8.87 4.30 11.07
CA TYR A 11 -7.89 4.11 10.01
C TYR A 11 -8.08 5.18 8.93
N GLY A 12 -6.99 5.49 8.23
CA GLY A 12 -7.08 6.13 6.92
C GLY A 12 -7.40 5.10 5.83
N MET A 13 -7.41 5.57 4.59
CA MET A 13 -7.54 4.71 3.42
C MET A 13 -6.43 5.03 2.42
N TYR A 14 -5.78 3.99 1.93
CA TYR A 14 -4.54 4.12 1.18
C TYR A 14 -4.54 3.19 -0.01
N VAL A 15 -3.84 3.58 -1.08
CA VAL A 15 -3.37 2.64 -2.09
C VAL A 15 -1.92 2.32 -1.78
N VAL A 16 -1.65 1.06 -1.48
CA VAL A 16 -0.29 0.54 -1.30
C VAL A 16 0.16 -0.08 -2.61
N THR A 17 1.31 0.36 -3.11
CA THR A 17 1.82 -0.02 -4.43
C THR A 17 3.19 -0.68 -4.33
N SER A 18 3.53 -1.46 -5.35
CA SER A 18 4.89 -1.96 -5.55
C SER A 18 5.09 -2.26 -7.03
N GLU A 19 6.34 -2.47 -7.40
CA GLU A 19 6.76 -2.87 -8.73
C GLU A 19 7.59 -4.16 -8.65
N THR A 20 7.58 -4.98 -9.68
CA THR A 20 8.53 -6.09 -9.88
C THR A 20 8.69 -6.39 -11.37
N ASN A 21 9.93 -6.39 -11.86
CA ASN A 21 10.29 -6.72 -13.25
C ASN A 21 9.53 -5.91 -14.32
N GLY A 22 9.45 -4.60 -14.15
CA GLY A 22 8.70 -3.66 -14.98
C GLY A 22 7.19 -3.66 -14.75
N LYS A 23 6.65 -4.57 -13.92
CA LYS A 23 5.20 -4.67 -13.67
C LYS A 23 4.82 -3.90 -12.43
N LYS A 24 3.79 -3.08 -12.54
CA LYS A 24 3.21 -2.26 -11.47
C LYS A 24 2.00 -2.92 -10.88
N ASN A 25 1.83 -2.85 -9.57
CA ASN A 25 0.61 -3.32 -8.92
C ASN A 25 0.31 -2.53 -7.64
N GLY A 26 -0.94 -2.56 -7.21
CA GLY A 26 -1.38 -1.91 -5.98
C GLY A 26 -2.65 -2.53 -5.42
N GLN A 27 -2.91 -2.23 -4.15
CA GLN A 27 -4.15 -2.60 -3.46
C GLN A 27 -4.64 -1.48 -2.55
N ILE A 28 -5.93 -1.52 -2.22
CA ILE A 28 -6.43 -0.78 -1.07
C ILE A 28 -5.88 -1.41 0.22
N ALA A 29 -5.48 -0.56 1.16
CA ALA A 29 -5.17 -0.94 2.53
C ALA A 29 -5.66 0.17 3.48
N ASN A 30 -6.05 -0.21 4.69
CA ASN A 30 -6.39 0.71 5.78
C ASN A 30 -5.34 0.64 6.91
N VAL A 31 -4.66 -0.50 7.08
CA VAL A 31 -3.60 -0.66 8.08
C VAL A 31 -2.27 -0.11 7.55
N VAL A 32 -2.13 1.21 7.64
CA VAL A 32 -0.90 1.96 7.43
C VAL A 32 -0.75 2.99 8.55
N PHE A 33 0.40 3.02 9.23
CA PHE A 33 0.64 3.95 10.33
C PHE A 33 2.13 4.25 10.49
N GLN A 34 2.42 5.41 11.09
CA GLN A 34 3.78 5.79 11.47
C GLN A 34 4.19 5.04 12.76
N VAL A 35 5.41 4.51 12.77
CA VAL A 35 5.97 3.78 13.92
C VAL A 35 6.87 4.67 14.76
N VAL A 36 7.79 5.40 14.12
CA VAL A 36 8.72 6.30 14.79
C VAL A 36 9.07 7.49 13.88
N ALA A 37 9.38 8.63 14.49
CA ALA A 37 9.71 9.87 13.79
C ALA A 37 11.17 9.90 13.30
N GLU A 38 12.12 9.38 14.09
CA GLU A 38 13.55 9.39 13.75
C GLU A 38 14.17 7.99 13.98
N PRO A 39 14.68 7.33 12.92
CA PRO A 39 14.48 7.67 11.51
C PRO A 39 13.00 7.52 11.10
N PRO A 40 12.47 8.31 10.15
CA PRO A 40 11.06 8.21 9.75
C PRO A 40 10.71 6.80 9.30
N THR A 41 9.76 6.18 9.99
CA THR A 41 9.42 4.76 9.82
C THR A 41 7.91 4.59 9.77
N ILE A 42 7.44 3.85 8.76
CA ILE A 42 6.03 3.46 8.62
C ILE A 42 5.91 1.94 8.63
N ALA A 43 4.72 1.45 9.00
CA ALA A 43 4.36 0.06 8.89
C ALA A 43 3.10 -0.11 8.02
N ILE A 44 3.07 -1.23 7.30
CA ILE A 44 1.91 -1.69 6.54
C ILE A 44 1.57 -3.13 6.93
N CYS A 45 0.29 -3.49 6.94
CA CYS A 45 -0.13 -4.88 7.12
C CYS A 45 -0.84 -5.36 5.86
N ILE A 46 -0.25 -6.35 5.17
CA ILE A 46 -0.70 -6.77 3.85
C ILE A 46 -0.98 -8.27 3.83
N ASN A 47 -2.11 -8.66 3.23
CA ASN A 47 -2.53 -10.05 3.11
C ASN A 47 -1.60 -10.81 2.15
N LYS A 48 -1.13 -12.00 2.55
CA LYS A 48 -0.21 -12.83 1.76
C LYS A 48 -0.77 -13.31 0.43
N GLN A 49 -2.09 -13.32 0.26
CA GLN A 49 -2.74 -13.72 -0.99
C GLN A 49 -2.74 -12.61 -2.05
N ASN A 50 -2.52 -11.35 -1.65
CA ASN A 50 -2.57 -10.22 -2.56
C ASN A 50 -1.32 -10.18 -3.44
N LEU A 51 -1.47 -9.86 -4.72
CA LEU A 51 -0.31 -9.72 -5.62
C LEU A 51 0.65 -8.61 -5.13
N THR A 52 0.11 -7.58 -4.48
CA THR A 52 0.93 -6.51 -3.90
C THR A 52 1.89 -7.04 -2.84
N HIS A 53 1.47 -8.03 -2.03
CA HIS A 53 2.38 -8.70 -1.09
C HIS A 53 3.57 -9.32 -1.82
N ASP A 54 3.31 -10.10 -2.88
CA ASP A 54 4.36 -10.80 -3.63
C ASP A 54 5.34 -9.80 -4.26
N PHE A 55 4.84 -8.67 -4.74
CA PHE A 55 5.67 -7.62 -5.31
C PHE A 55 6.55 -6.98 -4.24
N ILE A 56 5.98 -6.59 -3.10
CA ILE A 56 6.73 -6.02 -1.97
C ILE A 56 7.78 -7.00 -1.45
N GLN A 57 7.45 -8.28 -1.37
CA GLN A 57 8.36 -9.32 -0.91
C GLN A 57 9.58 -9.46 -1.82
N LYS A 58 9.40 -9.31 -3.13
CA LYS A 58 10.47 -9.42 -4.15
C LYS A 58 11.27 -8.13 -4.29
N SER A 59 10.59 -7.01 -4.40
CA SER A 59 11.18 -5.68 -4.67
C SER A 59 11.81 -5.06 -3.43
N LYS A 60 11.33 -5.43 -2.23
CA LYS A 60 11.65 -4.78 -0.95
C LYS A 60 11.32 -3.29 -0.92
N VAL A 61 10.45 -2.81 -1.80
CA VAL A 61 9.99 -1.42 -1.85
C VAL A 61 8.48 -1.35 -1.95
N PHE A 62 7.89 -0.28 -1.42
CA PHE A 62 6.50 0.05 -1.68
C PHE A 62 6.24 1.55 -1.68
N GLY A 63 5.15 1.94 -2.32
CA GLY A 63 4.57 3.26 -2.25
C GLY A 63 3.29 3.25 -1.42
N VAL A 64 2.94 4.39 -0.84
CA VAL A 64 1.66 4.64 -0.18
C VAL A 64 1.09 5.94 -0.71
N SER A 65 -0.08 5.88 -1.31
CA SER A 65 -0.88 7.04 -1.70
C SER A 65 -2.02 7.21 -0.71
N VAL A 66 -2.05 8.34 0.00
CA VAL A 66 -3.09 8.67 0.98
C VAL A 66 -4.29 9.22 0.24
N LEU A 67 -5.42 8.50 0.29
CA LEU A 67 -6.60 8.86 -0.49
C LEU A 67 -7.32 10.08 0.10
N SER A 68 -7.80 10.93 -0.79
CA SER A 68 -8.63 12.10 -0.50
C SER A 68 -10.07 11.70 -0.12
N GLN A 69 -10.79 12.57 0.59
CA GLN A 69 -12.18 12.28 1.00
C GLN A 69 -13.14 12.16 -0.19
N ASP A 70 -12.86 12.85 -1.29
CA ASP A 70 -13.62 12.83 -2.54
C ASP A 70 -13.22 11.69 -3.50
N THR A 71 -12.38 10.76 -3.05
CA THR A 71 -11.94 9.62 -3.87
C THR A 71 -13.15 8.81 -4.39
N PRO A 72 -13.29 8.64 -5.71
CA PRO A 72 -14.40 7.88 -6.27
C PRO A 72 -14.40 6.42 -5.82
N LEU A 73 -15.59 5.89 -5.49
CA LEU A 73 -15.77 4.46 -5.17
C LEU A 73 -15.24 3.54 -6.28
N LYS A 74 -15.26 3.99 -7.54
CA LYS A 74 -14.70 3.27 -8.68
C LYS A 74 -13.19 3.06 -8.55
N LEU A 75 -12.44 4.05 -8.07
CA LEU A 75 -11.00 3.94 -7.84
C LEU A 75 -10.71 2.95 -6.70
N ILE A 76 -11.48 3.07 -5.60
CA ILE A 76 -11.39 2.16 -4.45
C ILE A 76 -11.66 0.73 -4.90
N GLY A 77 -12.73 0.51 -5.67
CA GLY A 77 -13.07 -0.82 -6.17
C GLY A 77 -12.04 -1.39 -7.16
N HIS A 78 -11.44 -0.54 -8.00
CA HIS A 78 -10.38 -0.94 -8.92
C HIS A 78 -9.14 -1.50 -8.19
N PHE A 79 -8.71 -0.83 -7.13
CA PHE A 79 -7.57 -1.29 -6.33
C PHE A 79 -7.95 -2.34 -5.27
N GLY A 80 -9.19 -2.35 -4.78
CA GLY A 80 -9.63 -3.16 -3.65
C GLY A 80 -10.29 -4.50 -4.01
N PHE A 81 -10.97 -4.59 -5.15
CA PHE A 81 -11.77 -5.79 -5.51
C PHE A 81 -11.29 -6.51 -6.77
N LYS A 82 -10.25 -6.00 -7.44
CA LYS A 82 -9.66 -6.64 -8.61
C LYS A 82 -8.25 -7.11 -8.33
N SER A 83 -7.82 -8.18 -9.00
CA SER A 83 -6.45 -8.69 -8.89
C SER A 83 -5.58 -8.18 -10.03
N GLY A 84 -4.37 -7.70 -9.70
CA GLY A 84 -3.37 -7.36 -10.73
C GLY A 84 -2.85 -8.57 -11.50
N ARG A 85 -3.26 -9.80 -11.10
CA ARG A 85 -2.98 -11.03 -11.85
C ARG A 85 -3.89 -11.18 -13.08
N GLU A 86 -5.05 -10.52 -13.05
CA GLU A 86 -6.09 -10.62 -14.09
C GLU A 86 -6.09 -9.42 -15.04
N LEU A 87 -5.65 -8.25 -14.56
CA LEU A 87 -5.60 -7.03 -15.35
C LEU A 87 -4.44 -6.13 -14.94
N ASP A 88 -3.98 -5.30 -15.86
CA ASP A 88 -3.04 -4.23 -15.54
C ASP A 88 -3.78 -3.07 -14.86
N LYS A 89 -3.62 -2.98 -13.53
CA LYS A 89 -4.28 -1.95 -12.73
C LYS A 89 -3.81 -0.54 -13.06
N PHE A 90 -2.67 -0.36 -13.72
CA PHE A 90 -2.07 0.94 -13.97
C PHE A 90 -2.20 1.42 -15.41
N ASN A 91 -2.85 0.65 -16.29
CA ASN A 91 -3.04 1.03 -17.69
C ASN A 91 -3.76 2.38 -17.87
N ASP A 92 -4.79 2.63 -17.06
CA ASP A 92 -5.63 3.84 -17.13
C ASP A 92 -5.65 4.61 -15.81
N ILE A 93 -4.58 4.50 -15.01
CA ILE A 93 -4.44 5.22 -13.75
C ILE A 93 -3.33 6.25 -13.91
N ASN A 94 -3.65 7.52 -13.65
CA ASN A 94 -2.65 8.58 -13.62
C ASN A 94 -1.70 8.38 -12.42
N HIS A 95 -0.42 8.24 -12.71
CA HIS A 95 0.60 7.96 -11.70
C HIS A 95 1.96 8.47 -12.15
N LYS A 96 2.78 8.83 -11.16
CA LYS A 96 4.21 9.06 -11.33
C LYS A 96 5.01 7.88 -10.79
N ILE A 97 6.28 7.79 -11.20
CA ILE A 97 7.23 6.82 -10.67
C ILE A 97 8.06 7.48 -9.58
N GLY A 98 8.04 6.93 -8.37
CA GLY A 98 8.84 7.41 -7.23
C GLY A 98 10.33 7.09 -7.40
N VAL A 99 11.17 7.62 -6.49
CA VAL A 99 12.62 7.37 -6.51
C VAL A 99 12.99 5.90 -6.27
N THR A 100 12.08 5.13 -5.67
CA THR A 100 12.21 3.68 -5.47
C THR A 100 11.73 2.85 -6.65
N GLY A 101 11.17 3.47 -7.69
CA GLY A 101 10.61 2.81 -8.87
C GLY A 101 9.14 2.39 -8.73
N VAL A 102 8.55 2.56 -7.54
CA VAL A 102 7.14 2.23 -7.29
C VAL A 102 6.21 3.29 -7.92
N PRO A 103 5.02 2.88 -8.40
CA PRO A 103 4.04 3.84 -8.91
C PRO A 103 3.34 4.54 -7.75
N LEU A 104 3.15 5.85 -7.85
CA LEU A 104 2.47 6.70 -6.88
C LEU A 104 1.32 7.40 -7.58
N LEU A 105 0.10 7.28 -7.05
CA LEU A 105 -1.08 7.89 -7.65
C LEU A 105 -0.97 9.42 -7.58
N GLU A 106 -1.37 10.08 -8.66
CA GLU A 106 -1.43 11.55 -8.71
C GLU A 106 -2.85 12.08 -8.48
N ASP A 107 -3.86 11.37 -8.97
CA ASP A 107 -5.25 11.75 -8.81
C ASP A 107 -5.82 11.25 -7.47
N HIS A 108 -6.76 12.02 -6.90
CA HIS A 108 -7.51 11.66 -5.69
C HIS A 108 -6.65 11.31 -4.46
N CYS A 109 -5.44 11.85 -4.37
CA CYS A 109 -4.52 11.62 -3.26
C CYS A 109 -4.09 12.94 -2.61
N VAL A 110 -3.99 12.96 -1.28
CA VAL A 110 -3.54 14.14 -0.51
C VAL A 110 -2.04 14.11 -0.24
N ALA A 111 -1.43 12.92 -0.26
CA ALA A 111 0.00 12.73 -0.03
C ALA A 111 0.49 11.41 -0.62
N ASN A 112 1.79 11.34 -0.87
CA ASN A 112 2.47 10.13 -1.31
C ASN A 112 3.73 9.89 -0.46
N LEU A 113 4.02 8.62 -0.19
CA LEU A 113 5.19 8.16 0.55
C LEU A 113 5.82 6.98 -0.20
N GLU A 114 7.14 6.81 -0.09
CA GLU A 114 7.83 5.63 -0.56
C GLU A 114 8.90 5.14 0.41
N ALA A 115 9.18 3.84 0.34
CA ALA A 115 9.60 3.08 1.50
C ALA A 115 10.40 1.83 1.09
N LYS A 116 11.52 1.55 1.78
CA LYS A 116 12.29 0.30 1.67
C LYS A 116 12.04 -0.61 2.86
N VAL A 117 11.55 -1.82 2.61
CA VAL A 117 11.28 -2.82 3.65
C VAL A 117 12.58 -3.20 4.35
N VAL A 118 12.65 -2.97 5.67
CA VAL A 118 13.81 -3.33 6.50
C VAL A 118 13.55 -4.58 7.33
N ASN A 119 12.29 -4.85 7.66
CA ASN A 119 11.90 -6.06 8.38
C ASN A 119 10.46 -6.44 8.05
N ALA A 120 10.09 -7.69 8.29
CA ALA A 120 8.76 -8.22 8.06
C ALA A 120 8.41 -9.23 9.16
N VAL A 121 7.25 -9.08 9.78
CA VAL A 121 6.75 -10.00 10.80
C VAL A 121 5.52 -10.72 10.29
N ASP A 122 5.58 -12.04 10.32
CA ASP A 122 4.46 -12.92 9.99
C ASP A 122 3.42 -12.89 11.13
N VAL A 123 2.18 -12.59 10.79
CA VAL A 123 1.06 -12.54 11.74
C VAL A 123 -0.09 -13.45 11.30
N GLY A 124 0.24 -14.56 10.61
CA GLY A 124 -0.71 -15.55 10.14
C GLY A 124 -1.12 -15.29 8.68
N THR A 125 -2.30 -14.72 8.46
CA THR A 125 -2.80 -14.45 7.10
C THR A 125 -2.14 -13.23 6.44
N HIS A 126 -1.50 -12.39 7.24
CA HIS A 126 -0.86 -11.14 6.80
C HIS A 126 0.62 -11.11 7.20
N VAL A 127 1.34 -10.16 6.59
CA VAL A 127 2.68 -9.76 7.00
C VAL A 127 2.64 -8.28 7.37
N VAL A 128 3.20 -7.96 8.54
CA VAL A 128 3.47 -6.58 8.95
C VAL A 128 4.88 -6.22 8.47
N GLY A 129 4.97 -5.35 7.47
CA GLY A 129 6.24 -4.82 6.99
C GLY A 129 6.65 -3.57 7.78
N TYR A 130 7.88 -3.57 8.30
CA TYR A 130 8.53 -2.40 8.90
C TYR A 130 9.51 -1.78 7.92
N VAL A 131 9.60 -0.44 7.93
CA VAL A 131 10.28 0.28 6.86
C VAL A 131 11.03 1.49 7.37
N LYS A 132 12.27 1.68 6.90
CA LYS A 132 12.89 3.01 6.86
C LYS A 132 12.40 3.76 5.62
N LYS A 133 11.82 4.94 5.81
CA LYS A 133 11.47 5.86 4.72
C LYS A 133 12.69 6.09 3.84
N VAL A 134 12.50 6.05 2.51
CA VAL A 134 13.49 6.59 1.57
C VAL A 134 13.12 8.05 1.38
N LEU A 135 14.07 8.94 1.66
CA LEU A 135 13.90 10.40 1.59
C LEU A 135 13.35 10.84 0.23
#